data_AF-A0AA46YFN0-F1
#
_entry.id   AF-A0AA46YFN0-F1
#
_cell.length_a   1.000
_cell.length_b   1.000
_cell.length_c   1.000
_cell.angle_alpha   90.00
_cell.angle_beta   90.00
_cell.angle_gamma   90.00
#
_symmetry.space_group_name_H-M   'P 1'
#
loop_
_entity.id
_entity.type
_entity.pdbx_description
1 polymer ?
#
loop_
_entity_poly.entity_id
_entity_poly.type
_entity_poly.pdbx_seq_one_letter_code
_entity_poly.pdbx_strand_id
1 'polypeptide(L)'
;MLVKQQTNSSVRSRATLFFAATLLTLGIAANAQAQTEPALPDDPGFEETVQTPAEPMLRTMASDVVTISDYDRETILLKYNYLDPKKIVPTESLVKALIYFEQNKSSFKNQNYISVINFSQSSKTPRFYIIDMNSGDVWPIHVAHGKNSDPNHDGYATSFSNTSGSNKSSLGYYRTAETYSGSHGLSLRLDGLSSTNSNARARAIVIHGASYVQEKSVIQGRSWGCPAVDMSIRTQVINALKGGSLIYAVLDKGGTGLPKPTEPTQPTPTPTPSPEPSPVPSPSPTPGDGSYVMAPLSWDTTAHPERKAWSKYLQTLITGEWSSLLKGASDMGQFCPKYSSLNTNQKANVWAQLFVAMARYESAYNPLSRMHETTMGTDNVTKKPVYSEGLLQLSYQDTQWNKWCKFDWAKDKSLSSTSSKKTILDPYINLHCGVGIMAKQIKNYNTIAIKSGVYWSVLKPGGKYNKLTSIKSMVKSLPFCQ
;
A
#
# COMPACT_ATOMS: atom_id res chain seq x y z
N MET A 1 30.55 76.57 -23.65
CA MET A 1 29.87 77.41 -24.67
C MET A 1 28.38 77.45 -24.33
N LEU A 2 27.82 78.66 -24.44
CA LEU A 2 26.49 79.19 -24.10
C LEU A 2 25.30 78.20 -24.12
N VAL A 3 24.33 78.16 -23.19
CA VAL A 3 23.50 79.17 -22.47
C VAL A 3 22.32 79.75 -23.27
N LYS A 4 21.09 79.43 -22.80
CA LYS A 4 19.77 80.12 -22.90
C LYS A 4 19.14 80.18 -24.33
N GLN A 5 17.83 80.08 -24.53
CA GLN A 5 16.68 80.84 -23.95
C GLN A 5 15.36 80.02 -24.09
N GLN A 6 14.47 79.93 -23.07
CA GLN A 6 13.33 80.84 -22.75
C GLN A 6 12.27 80.95 -23.88
N THR A 7 10.94 81.01 -23.70
CA THR A 7 9.92 80.77 -22.64
C THR A 7 8.56 81.14 -23.28
N ASN A 8 7.46 80.66 -22.69
CA ASN A 8 6.14 81.31 -22.56
C ASN A 8 5.10 81.34 -23.73
N SER A 9 4.08 80.52 -23.54
CA SER A 9 2.66 80.86 -23.24
C SER A 9 1.84 81.84 -24.10
N SER A 10 0.70 81.35 -24.61
CA SER A 10 -0.68 81.68 -24.14
C SER A 10 -1.72 82.01 -25.23
N VAL A 11 -3.01 81.85 -24.82
CA VAL A 11 -4.28 82.39 -25.34
C VAL A 11 -4.98 81.54 -26.43
N ARG A 12 -5.96 80.69 -26.06
CA ARG A 12 -7.43 80.93 -25.88
C ARG A 12 -8.19 81.27 -27.17
N SER A 13 -9.18 80.44 -27.50
CA SER A 13 -10.52 80.97 -27.82
C SER A 13 -11.61 80.03 -27.31
N ARG A 14 -12.69 80.65 -26.84
CA ARG A 14 -13.85 80.10 -26.14
C ARG A 14 -14.95 79.76 -27.15
N ALA A 15 -15.72 78.71 -26.87
CA ALA A 15 -17.15 78.70 -27.17
C ALA A 15 -17.88 77.98 -26.03
N THR A 16 -19.07 78.50 -25.73
CA THR A 16 -19.76 78.45 -24.44
C THR A 16 -20.98 77.53 -24.50
N LEU A 17 -21.14 76.76 -23.42
CA LEU A 17 -22.32 76.14 -22.76
C LEU A 17 -23.67 76.05 -23.50
N PHE A 18 -24.37 74.90 -23.33
CA PHE A 18 -25.53 74.81 -22.44
C PHE A 18 -25.76 73.39 -21.87
N PHE A 19 -26.28 73.37 -20.65
CA PHE A 19 -26.45 72.28 -19.68
C PHE A 19 -27.54 71.26 -20.01
N ALA A 20 -27.31 69.99 -19.63
CA ALA A 20 -28.30 69.16 -18.93
C ALA A 20 -27.61 68.02 -18.15
N ALA A 21 -27.67 68.09 -16.82
CA ALA A 21 -27.58 66.94 -15.93
C ALA A 21 -28.93 66.17 -16.01
N THR A 22 -29.08 64.86 -15.78
CA THR A 22 -28.68 64.14 -14.57
C THR A 22 -28.92 62.61 -14.75
N LEU A 23 -28.03 61.83 -14.12
CA LEU A 23 -28.16 60.49 -13.50
C LEU A 23 -28.35 59.17 -14.29
N LEU A 24 -27.27 58.37 -14.23
CA LEU A 24 -27.16 56.96 -13.78
C LEU A 24 -27.78 55.81 -14.61
N THR A 25 -26.90 55.02 -15.25
CA THR A 25 -26.66 53.61 -14.87
C THR A 25 -25.24 53.22 -15.28
N LEU A 26 -24.46 52.68 -14.34
CA LEU A 26 -23.11 52.15 -14.57
C LEU A 26 -23.21 50.81 -15.30
N GLY A 27 -22.60 50.72 -16.49
CA GLY A 27 -22.20 49.47 -17.12
C GLY A 27 -20.72 49.52 -17.45
N ILE A 28 -19.85 49.23 -16.46
CA ILE A 28 -18.43 49.03 -16.73
C ILE A 28 -18.25 47.57 -17.12
N ALA A 29 -18.20 47.31 -18.43
CA ALA A 29 -17.60 46.09 -18.95
C ALA A 29 -16.08 46.19 -18.76
N ALA A 30 -15.57 45.52 -17.72
CA ALA A 30 -14.14 45.32 -17.56
C ALA A 30 -13.67 44.32 -18.63
N ASN A 31 -12.93 44.83 -19.62
CA ASN A 31 -12.16 44.02 -20.56
C ASN A 31 -11.10 43.23 -19.78
N ALA A 32 -11.39 41.97 -19.48
CA ALA A 32 -10.39 41.01 -19.07
C ALA A 32 -9.64 40.55 -20.33
N GLN A 33 -8.45 41.10 -20.57
CA GLN A 33 -7.50 40.49 -21.50
C GLN A 33 -7.10 39.12 -20.94
N ALA A 34 -7.72 38.06 -21.46
CA ALA A 34 -7.23 36.71 -21.29
C ALA A 34 -5.82 36.64 -21.89
N GLN A 35 -4.82 36.47 -21.03
CA GLN A 35 -3.45 36.18 -21.46
C GLN A 35 -3.50 34.87 -22.27
N THR A 36 -3.25 34.96 -23.56
CA THR A 36 -3.05 33.80 -24.42
C THR A 36 -1.77 33.11 -23.99
N GLU A 37 -1.89 31.99 -23.28
CA GLU A 37 -0.77 31.10 -23.01
C GLU A 37 -0.10 30.66 -24.32
N PRO A 38 1.24 30.58 -24.38
CA PRO A 38 1.93 30.03 -25.53
C PRO A 38 1.48 28.59 -25.81
N ALA A 39 1.35 28.25 -27.10
CA ALA A 39 0.99 26.90 -27.54
C ALA A 39 1.99 25.87 -26.98
N LEU A 40 1.45 24.78 -26.42
CA LEU A 40 2.26 23.67 -25.93
C LEU A 40 2.88 22.91 -27.11
N PRO A 41 4.16 22.50 -27.05
CA PRO A 41 4.87 21.87 -28.16
C PRO A 41 4.48 20.40 -28.45
N ASP A 42 3.46 19.86 -27.78
CA ASP A 42 3.18 18.41 -27.72
C ASP A 42 2.19 17.90 -28.80
N ASP A 43 2.16 18.50 -30.01
CA ASP A 43 1.30 18.07 -31.12
C ASP A 43 1.85 16.83 -31.86
N PRO A 44 1.18 15.65 -31.83
CA PRO A 44 1.65 14.49 -32.56
C PRO A 44 1.28 14.61 -34.04
N GLY A 45 2.16 15.23 -34.82
CA GLY A 45 2.26 14.94 -36.24
C GLY A 45 2.64 13.47 -36.45
N PHE A 46 1.85 12.77 -37.27
CA PHE A 46 2.00 11.38 -37.69
C PHE A 46 3.46 10.85 -37.69
N GLU A 47 3.81 9.97 -36.75
CA GLU A 47 5.03 9.16 -36.83
C GLU A 47 4.70 7.75 -37.35
N GLU A 48 5.43 7.33 -38.38
CA GLU A 48 5.26 6.05 -39.11
C GLU A 48 5.43 4.82 -38.20
N THR A 49 4.46 3.91 -38.33
CA THR A 49 4.45 2.60 -37.69
C THR A 49 5.41 1.65 -38.41
N VAL A 50 6.52 1.26 -37.78
CA VAL A 50 7.21 0.01 -38.11
C VAL A 50 6.50 -1.12 -37.36
N GLN A 51 5.72 -1.91 -38.09
CA GLN A 51 5.06 -3.12 -37.57
C GLN A 51 6.11 -4.19 -37.24
N THR A 52 6.29 -4.46 -35.95
CA THR A 52 6.75 -5.78 -35.48
C THR A 52 5.54 -6.57 -34.97
N PRO A 53 5.48 -7.90 -35.15
CA PRO A 53 4.28 -8.67 -34.85
C PRO A 53 3.98 -8.60 -33.34
N ALA A 54 2.76 -8.19 -33.01
CA ALA A 54 2.24 -8.30 -31.65
C ALA A 54 2.11 -9.79 -31.31
N GLU A 55 2.78 -10.24 -30.24
CA GLU A 55 2.48 -11.53 -29.63
C GLU A 55 1.00 -11.52 -29.18
N PRO A 56 0.28 -12.65 -29.32
CA PRO A 56 -1.13 -12.71 -28.95
C PRO A 56 -1.23 -12.64 -27.42
N MET A 57 -1.56 -11.46 -26.90
CA MET A 57 -1.88 -11.29 -25.48
C MET A 57 -3.23 -11.94 -25.21
N LEU A 58 -3.18 -13.07 -24.51
CA LEU A 58 -4.36 -13.74 -23.96
C LEU A 58 -5.11 -12.76 -23.05
N ARG A 59 -6.33 -12.43 -23.48
CA ARG A 59 -7.18 -11.39 -22.90
C ARG A 59 -7.86 -11.92 -21.64
N THR A 60 -7.37 -11.51 -20.48
CA THR A 60 -8.16 -11.54 -19.24
C THR A 60 -8.23 -10.12 -18.71
N MET A 61 -9.36 -9.45 -18.96
CA MET A 61 -9.70 -8.17 -18.38
C MET A 61 -9.91 -8.38 -16.87
N ALA A 62 -8.92 -8.06 -16.05
CA ALA A 62 -9.08 -8.03 -14.61
C ALA A 62 -9.83 -6.75 -14.23
N SER A 63 -10.98 -6.92 -13.56
CA SER A 63 -11.76 -5.86 -12.91
C SER A 63 -10.86 -4.92 -12.08
N ASP A 64 -11.04 -3.60 -12.25
CA ASP A 64 -10.30 -2.53 -11.55
C ASP A 64 -10.60 -2.42 -10.05
N VAL A 65 -11.35 -3.36 -9.48
CA VAL A 65 -11.40 -3.52 -8.03
C VAL A 65 -10.51 -4.69 -7.67
N VAL A 66 -9.32 -4.37 -7.18
CA VAL A 66 -8.45 -5.33 -6.52
C VAL A 66 -9.16 -5.76 -5.23
N THR A 67 -10.05 -6.75 -5.31
CA THR A 67 -10.58 -7.48 -4.16
C THR A 67 -9.50 -8.47 -3.73
N ILE A 68 -8.45 -7.94 -3.14
CA ILE A 68 -7.47 -8.74 -2.43
C ILE A 68 -8.07 -9.10 -1.08
N SER A 69 -7.95 -10.38 -0.71
CA SER A 69 -8.18 -10.76 0.67
C SER A 69 -7.25 -9.92 1.54
N ASP A 70 -7.73 -9.34 2.65
CA ASP A 70 -6.85 -8.54 3.52
C ASP A 70 -5.55 -9.27 3.91
N TYR A 71 -5.58 -10.61 3.85
CA TYR A 71 -4.43 -11.49 4.00
C TYR A 71 -3.32 -11.30 2.94
N ASP A 72 -3.64 -11.27 1.64
CA ASP A 72 -2.59 -11.10 0.62
C ASP A 72 -2.02 -9.68 0.70
N ARG A 73 -2.84 -8.70 1.10
CA ARG A 73 -2.40 -7.32 1.36
C ARG A 73 -1.33 -7.26 2.45
N GLU A 74 -1.56 -7.88 3.60
CA GLU A 74 -0.62 -7.83 4.73
C GLU A 74 0.67 -8.62 4.44
N THR A 75 0.56 -9.76 3.76
CA THR A 75 1.73 -10.57 3.37
C THR A 75 2.64 -9.80 2.40
N ILE A 76 2.05 -9.10 1.43
CA ILE A 76 2.77 -8.24 0.50
C ILE A 76 3.44 -7.07 1.25
N LEU A 77 2.74 -6.46 2.22
CA LEU A 77 3.31 -5.38 3.02
C LEU A 77 4.51 -5.81 3.86
N LEU A 78 4.50 -7.03 4.38
CA LEU A 78 5.62 -7.57 5.13
C LEU A 78 6.81 -7.90 4.25
N LYS A 79 6.55 -8.53 3.10
CA LYS A 79 7.57 -8.86 2.10
C LYS A 79 8.36 -7.63 1.67
N TYR A 80 7.69 -6.47 1.58
CA TYR A 80 8.25 -5.22 1.09
C TYR A 80 8.41 -4.16 2.19
N ASN A 81 8.48 -4.56 3.46
CA ASN A 81 8.55 -3.62 4.60
C ASN A 81 9.84 -2.78 4.67
N TYR A 82 10.85 -3.14 3.89
CA TYR A 82 12.12 -2.42 3.76
C TYR A 82 12.05 -1.27 2.75
N LEU A 83 11.03 -1.25 1.89
CA LEU A 83 10.83 -0.17 0.92
C LEU A 83 10.39 1.12 1.62
N ASP A 84 10.88 2.24 1.10
CA ASP A 84 10.55 3.57 1.60
C ASP A 84 10.77 3.73 3.12
N PRO A 85 12.00 3.51 3.62
CA PRO A 85 12.29 3.61 5.05
C PRO A 85 12.02 5.02 5.60
N LYS A 86 12.02 6.03 4.73
CA LYS A 86 11.73 7.44 5.07
C LYS A 86 10.23 7.77 5.03
N LYS A 87 9.38 6.85 4.56
CA LYS A 87 7.92 7.00 4.44
C LYS A 87 7.51 8.25 3.65
N ILE A 88 8.20 8.52 2.55
CA ILE A 88 7.93 9.70 1.71
C ILE A 88 6.88 9.43 0.63
N VAL A 89 6.61 8.16 0.32
CA VAL A 89 5.51 7.75 -0.56
C VAL A 89 4.24 7.61 0.29
N PRO A 90 3.08 8.15 -0.14
CA PRO A 90 1.81 7.91 0.54
C PRO A 90 1.57 6.41 0.72
N THR A 91 1.40 5.98 1.97
CA THR A 91 1.42 4.56 2.33
C THR A 91 0.40 3.75 1.54
N GLU A 92 -0.84 4.23 1.43
CA GLU A 92 -1.90 3.54 0.69
C GLU A 92 -1.60 3.42 -0.81
N SER A 93 -0.98 4.43 -1.40
CA SER A 93 -0.53 4.39 -2.79
C SER A 93 0.56 3.34 -3.01
N LEU A 94 1.57 3.32 -2.13
CA LEU A 94 2.64 2.32 -2.17
C LEU A 94 2.07 0.90 -1.98
N VAL A 95 1.18 0.70 -1.02
CA VAL A 95 0.55 -0.59 -0.77
C VAL A 95 -0.17 -1.09 -2.01
N LYS A 96 -1.02 -0.25 -2.63
CA LYS A 96 -1.78 -0.62 -3.83
C LYS A 96 -0.87 -0.97 -5.01
N ALA A 97 0.22 -0.21 -5.21
CA ALA A 97 1.20 -0.52 -6.24
C ALA A 97 1.87 -1.89 -6.00
N LEU A 98 2.33 -2.17 -4.78
CA LEU A 98 2.98 -3.45 -4.42
C LEU A 98 2.03 -4.65 -4.56
N ILE A 99 0.78 -4.44 -4.15
CA ILE A 99 -0.30 -5.39 -4.32
C ILE A 99 -0.47 -5.80 -5.78
N TYR A 100 -0.61 -4.80 -6.66
CA TYR A 100 -0.83 -5.02 -8.08
C TYR A 100 0.40 -5.65 -8.73
N PHE A 101 1.59 -5.18 -8.35
CA PHE A 101 2.87 -5.72 -8.80
C PHE A 101 3.00 -7.20 -8.47
N GLU A 102 2.74 -7.63 -7.23
CA GLU A 102 2.92 -9.02 -6.84
C GLU A 102 1.95 -9.95 -7.56
N GLN A 103 0.67 -9.56 -7.68
CA GLN A 103 -0.34 -10.35 -8.37
C GLN A 103 -0.03 -10.53 -9.86
N ASN A 104 0.64 -9.56 -10.46
CA ASN A 104 0.94 -9.53 -11.89
C ASN A 104 2.44 -9.63 -12.16
N LYS A 105 3.22 -10.18 -11.23
CA LYS A 105 4.69 -10.09 -11.23
C LYS A 105 5.31 -10.63 -12.52
N SER A 106 4.77 -11.71 -13.07
CA SER A 106 5.22 -12.30 -14.34
C SER A 106 5.02 -11.39 -15.56
N SER A 107 4.11 -10.42 -15.49
CA SER A 107 3.83 -9.45 -16.55
C SER A 107 4.81 -8.28 -16.58
N PHE A 108 5.66 -8.14 -15.55
CA PHE A 108 6.69 -7.11 -15.44
C PHE A 108 8.07 -7.72 -15.63
N LYS A 109 8.73 -7.38 -16.75
CA LYS A 109 10.10 -7.84 -17.06
C LYS A 109 11.14 -7.06 -16.25
N ASN A 110 10.89 -5.78 -15.98
CA ASN A 110 11.71 -4.98 -15.07
C ASN A 110 11.06 -4.97 -13.68
N GLN A 111 11.59 -5.80 -12.80
CA GLN A 111 11.14 -5.96 -11.42
C GLN A 111 12.02 -5.21 -10.41
N ASN A 112 13.07 -4.53 -10.89
CA ASN A 112 14.00 -3.77 -10.07
C ASN A 112 13.40 -2.45 -9.61
N TYR A 113 12.39 -1.94 -10.32
CA TYR A 113 11.72 -0.70 -10.00
C TYR A 113 10.21 -0.86 -10.09
N ILE A 114 9.51 -0.20 -9.18
CA ILE A 114 8.11 0.22 -9.35
C ILE A 114 8.03 1.72 -9.15
N SER A 115 6.92 2.34 -9.51
CA SER A 115 6.74 3.77 -9.25
C SER A 115 5.31 4.16 -8.96
N VAL A 116 5.16 5.28 -8.24
CA VAL A 116 3.88 5.88 -7.91
C VAL A 116 3.86 7.34 -8.37
N ILE A 117 2.83 7.75 -9.11
CA ILE A 117 2.55 9.16 -9.40
C ILE A 117 1.30 9.55 -8.62
N ASN A 118 1.43 10.44 -7.64
CA ASN A 118 0.28 10.93 -6.88
C ASN A 118 -0.19 12.30 -7.38
N PHE A 119 -1.22 12.30 -8.22
CA PHE A 119 -1.77 13.53 -8.80
C PHE A 119 -2.62 14.35 -7.82
N SER A 120 -2.89 13.86 -6.60
CA SER A 120 -3.51 14.69 -5.56
C SER A 120 -2.55 15.78 -5.04
N GLN A 121 -1.24 15.59 -5.23
CA GLN A 121 -0.20 16.53 -4.84
C GLN A 121 0.05 17.55 -5.97
N SER A 122 0.39 18.78 -5.58
CA SER A 122 0.72 19.85 -6.52
C SER A 122 1.95 19.46 -7.35
N SER A 123 1.98 19.90 -8.62
CA SER A 123 3.16 19.79 -9.46
C SER A 123 4.34 20.57 -8.88
N LYS A 124 4.13 21.54 -7.97
CA LYS A 124 5.18 22.23 -7.22
C LYS A 124 6.04 21.29 -6.37
N THR A 125 5.50 20.17 -5.93
CA THR A 125 6.19 19.23 -5.06
C THR A 125 6.55 17.97 -5.83
N PRO A 126 7.68 17.30 -5.52
CA PRO A 126 7.95 15.97 -6.02
C PRO A 126 6.78 15.03 -5.72
N ARG A 127 6.23 14.41 -6.77
CA ARG A 127 5.02 13.57 -6.69
C ARG A 127 5.09 12.31 -7.56
N PHE A 128 6.22 12.12 -8.24
CA PHE A 128 6.55 10.88 -8.92
C PHE A 128 7.66 10.20 -8.13
N TYR A 129 7.33 9.08 -7.51
CA TYR A 129 8.21 8.32 -6.65
C TYR A 129 8.71 7.10 -7.40
N ILE A 130 9.99 7.08 -7.77
CA ILE A 130 10.66 5.92 -8.36
C ILE A 130 11.28 5.13 -7.22
N ILE A 131 10.86 3.87 -7.05
CA ILE A 131 11.19 3.04 -5.90
C ILE A 131 12.09 1.90 -6.38
N ASP A 132 13.31 1.84 -5.85
CA ASP A 132 14.23 0.73 -6.08
C ASP A 132 13.80 -0.47 -5.23
N MET A 133 13.38 -1.55 -5.88
CA MET A 133 12.88 -2.76 -5.23
C MET A 133 14.01 -3.56 -4.56
N ASN A 134 15.27 -3.30 -4.88
CA ASN A 134 16.41 -4.00 -4.29
C ASN A 134 16.92 -3.29 -3.03
N SER A 135 17.12 -1.96 -3.09
CA SER A 135 17.64 -1.20 -1.94
C SER A 135 16.54 -0.67 -1.02
N GLY A 136 15.33 -0.48 -1.53
CA GLY A 136 14.24 0.20 -0.85
C GLY A 136 14.32 1.72 -0.89
N ASP A 137 15.32 2.29 -1.57
CA ASP A 137 15.44 3.72 -1.74
C ASP A 137 14.32 4.27 -2.64
N VAL A 138 13.92 5.50 -2.34
CA VAL A 138 12.90 6.23 -3.10
C VAL A 138 13.54 7.48 -3.66
N TRP A 139 13.41 7.66 -4.97
CA TRP A 139 13.78 8.86 -5.70
C TRP A 139 12.52 9.66 -6.04
N PRO A 140 12.18 10.69 -5.25
CA PRO A 140 11.06 11.59 -5.53
C PRO A 140 11.47 12.64 -6.55
N ILE A 141 10.68 12.81 -7.62
CA ILE A 141 10.92 13.80 -8.68
C ILE A 141 9.66 14.61 -9.02
N HIS A 142 9.85 15.74 -9.70
CA HIS A 142 8.77 16.53 -10.28
C HIS A 142 8.25 15.88 -11.57
N VAL A 143 6.93 15.99 -11.80
CA VAL A 143 6.30 15.46 -13.02
C VAL A 143 5.12 16.34 -13.44
N ALA A 144 5.03 16.63 -14.73
CA ALA A 144 3.89 17.30 -15.35
C ALA A 144 2.68 16.36 -15.52
N HIS A 145 1.52 16.94 -15.80
CA HIS A 145 0.29 16.25 -16.17
C HIS A 145 -0.32 16.90 -17.42
N GLY A 146 -1.42 16.34 -17.94
CA GLY A 146 -2.13 16.91 -19.08
C GLY A 146 -2.74 18.30 -18.81
N LYS A 147 -2.74 19.20 -19.79
CA LYS A 147 -3.26 20.56 -19.71
C LYS A 147 -4.71 20.61 -19.24
N ASN A 148 -5.54 19.72 -19.76
CA ASN A 148 -6.95 19.68 -19.41
C ASN A 148 -7.21 18.96 -18.08
N SER A 149 -6.18 18.40 -17.44
CA SER A 149 -6.27 17.89 -16.07
C SER A 149 -6.17 19.01 -15.04
N ASP A 150 -5.51 20.11 -15.36
CA ASP A 150 -5.34 21.30 -14.51
C ASP A 150 -5.64 22.56 -15.36
N PRO A 151 -6.92 22.88 -15.66
CA PRO A 151 -7.25 23.95 -16.59
C PRO A 151 -6.81 25.34 -16.12
N ASN A 152 -6.84 25.57 -14.80
CA ASN A 152 -6.47 26.84 -14.15
C ASN A 152 -4.97 26.96 -13.85
N HIS A 153 -4.17 25.92 -14.13
CA HIS A 153 -2.72 25.90 -13.99
C HIS A 153 -2.24 26.20 -12.56
N ASP A 154 -2.96 25.70 -11.56
CA ASP A 154 -2.59 25.89 -10.14
C ASP A 154 -1.62 24.79 -9.63
N GLY A 155 -1.31 23.82 -10.48
CA GLY A 155 -0.44 22.68 -10.21
C GLY A 155 -1.20 21.41 -9.81
N TYR A 156 -2.51 21.45 -9.62
CA TYR A 156 -3.32 20.29 -9.22
C TYR A 156 -4.08 19.69 -10.41
N ALA A 157 -3.82 18.42 -10.71
CA ALA A 157 -4.64 17.68 -11.66
C ALA A 157 -5.96 17.26 -11.00
N THR A 158 -7.06 17.84 -11.45
CA THR A 158 -8.42 17.63 -10.91
C THR A 158 -9.32 16.82 -11.82
N SER A 159 -8.93 16.60 -13.09
CA SER A 159 -9.72 15.83 -14.06
C SER A 159 -8.86 14.87 -14.89
N PHE A 160 -9.37 13.68 -15.17
CA PHE A 160 -8.63 12.62 -15.87
C PHE A 160 -9.47 12.03 -16.99
N SER A 161 -8.84 11.47 -18.02
CA SER A 161 -9.56 10.81 -19.12
C SER A 161 -8.69 9.78 -19.81
N ASN A 162 -9.34 8.72 -20.29
CA ASN A 162 -8.78 7.70 -21.17
C ASN A 162 -9.10 7.94 -22.66
N THR A 163 -9.69 9.09 -23.01
CA THR A 163 -10.14 9.40 -24.37
C THR A 163 -9.04 10.09 -25.17
N SER A 164 -8.84 9.67 -26.43
CA SER A 164 -7.91 10.33 -27.35
C SER A 164 -8.29 11.79 -27.58
N GLY A 165 -7.29 12.66 -27.72
CA GLY A 165 -7.50 14.12 -27.88
C GLY A 165 -8.03 14.86 -26.64
N SER A 166 -8.24 14.17 -25.51
CA SER A 166 -8.73 14.82 -24.29
C SER A 166 -7.71 15.79 -23.66
N ASN A 167 -6.43 15.62 -23.97
CA ASN A 167 -5.29 16.32 -23.36
C ASN A 167 -5.24 16.23 -21.83
N LYS A 168 -5.82 15.16 -21.27
CA LYS A 168 -5.82 14.85 -19.84
C LYS A 168 -4.91 13.68 -19.54
N SER A 169 -4.29 13.66 -18.37
CA SER A 169 -3.68 12.44 -17.85
C SER A 169 -4.77 11.40 -17.52
N SER A 170 -4.37 10.13 -17.43
CA SER A 170 -5.23 9.03 -16.96
C SER A 170 -4.68 8.42 -15.66
N LEU A 171 -5.57 7.91 -14.82
CA LEU A 171 -5.22 7.19 -13.57
C LEU A 171 -5.15 5.68 -13.83
N GLY A 172 -4.57 4.93 -12.90
CA GLY A 172 -4.48 3.47 -12.93
C GLY A 172 -3.06 2.95 -13.09
N TYR A 173 -2.94 1.66 -13.40
CA TYR A 173 -1.66 0.97 -13.53
C TYR A 173 -1.16 1.01 -14.97
N TYR A 174 0.12 1.33 -15.17
CA TYR A 174 0.80 1.30 -16.45
C TYR A 174 1.95 0.30 -16.39
N ARG A 175 2.27 -0.31 -17.53
CA ARG A 175 3.54 -0.99 -17.75
C ARG A 175 4.37 -0.18 -18.72
N THR A 176 5.64 0.04 -18.38
CA THR A 176 6.57 0.66 -19.33
C THR A 176 6.96 -0.33 -20.44
N ALA A 177 7.12 0.17 -21.65
CA ALA A 177 7.40 -0.65 -22.82
C ALA A 177 8.78 -0.28 -23.41
N GLU A 178 8.88 -0.23 -24.73
CA GLU A 178 10.10 0.13 -25.43
C GLU A 178 10.39 1.64 -25.38
N THR A 179 11.67 1.98 -25.46
CA THR A 179 12.13 3.35 -25.68
C THR A 179 12.14 3.67 -27.17
N TYR A 180 11.89 4.92 -27.52
CA TYR A 180 12.10 5.44 -28.87
C TYR A 180 12.64 6.87 -28.81
N SER A 181 13.07 7.41 -29.93
CA SER A 181 13.45 8.82 -30.06
C SER A 181 12.54 9.49 -31.09
N GLY A 182 11.82 10.52 -30.66
CA GLY A 182 10.92 11.32 -31.51
C GLY A 182 11.11 12.81 -31.26
N SER A 183 10.07 13.62 -31.48
CA SER A 183 10.07 15.08 -31.28
C SER A 183 10.53 15.53 -29.88
N HIS A 184 10.28 14.73 -28.85
CA HIS A 184 10.70 14.99 -27.46
C HIS A 184 12.07 14.36 -27.10
N GLY A 185 12.80 13.85 -28.09
CA GLY A 185 14.01 13.06 -27.90
C GLY A 185 13.72 11.68 -27.33
N LEU A 186 14.60 11.18 -26.46
CA LEU A 186 14.44 9.87 -25.81
C LEU A 186 13.15 9.84 -24.97
N SER A 187 12.26 8.93 -25.32
CA SER A 187 10.94 8.75 -24.70
C SER A 187 10.70 7.28 -24.38
N LEU A 188 9.93 7.03 -23.32
CA LEU A 188 9.57 5.70 -22.84
C LEU A 188 8.06 5.49 -22.96
N ARG A 189 7.68 4.48 -23.73
CA ARG A 189 6.28 4.19 -24.01
C ARG A 189 5.56 3.52 -22.86
N LEU A 190 4.26 3.78 -22.73
CA LEU A 190 3.42 3.22 -21.68
C LEU A 190 2.27 2.39 -22.27
N ASP A 191 2.07 1.21 -21.70
CA ASP A 191 0.88 0.37 -21.88
C ASP A 191 -0.05 0.62 -20.68
N GLY A 192 -1.34 0.88 -20.94
CA GLY A 192 -2.35 0.98 -19.90
C GLY A 192 -2.86 -0.39 -19.47
N LEU A 193 -2.91 -0.65 -18.17
CA LEU A 193 -3.36 -1.92 -17.59
C LEU A 193 -4.68 -1.83 -16.82
N SER A 194 -5.25 -0.62 -16.70
CA SER A 194 -6.56 -0.34 -16.07
C SER A 194 -7.56 0.14 -17.11
N SER A 195 -8.86 -0.04 -16.89
CA SER A 195 -9.90 0.50 -17.80
C SER A 195 -9.83 2.03 -17.93
N THR A 196 -9.34 2.70 -16.88
CA THR A 196 -9.13 4.15 -16.80
C THR A 196 -7.92 4.66 -17.58
N ASN A 197 -7.03 3.78 -18.05
CA ASN A 197 -5.86 4.15 -18.86
C ASN A 197 -5.58 3.20 -20.03
N SER A 198 -6.47 2.25 -20.34
CA SER A 198 -6.29 1.21 -21.36
C SER A 198 -5.94 1.73 -22.77
N ASN A 199 -6.25 3.00 -23.09
CA ASN A 199 -5.90 3.60 -24.36
C ASN A 199 -4.54 4.33 -24.34
N ALA A 200 -3.75 4.27 -23.26
CA ALA A 200 -2.50 5.01 -23.11
C ALA A 200 -1.55 4.83 -24.31
N ARG A 201 -1.37 3.60 -24.77
CA ARG A 201 -0.57 3.26 -25.96
C ARG A 201 -1.10 3.95 -27.21
N ALA A 202 -2.39 3.78 -27.50
CA ALA A 202 -3.04 4.35 -28.68
C ALA A 202 -3.09 5.88 -28.65
N ARG A 203 -3.09 6.48 -27.46
CA ARG A 203 -3.03 7.91 -27.21
C ARG A 203 -1.61 8.48 -27.25
N ALA A 204 -0.62 7.67 -27.58
CA ALA A 204 0.80 8.04 -27.55
C ALA A 204 1.25 8.63 -26.20
N ILE A 205 0.72 8.13 -25.08
CA ILE A 205 1.16 8.54 -23.74
C ILE A 205 2.52 7.90 -23.44
N VAL A 206 3.50 8.75 -23.14
CA VAL A 206 4.90 8.37 -22.92
C VAL A 206 5.50 9.15 -21.75
N ILE A 207 6.55 8.63 -21.11
CA ILE A 207 7.45 9.45 -20.28
C ILE A 207 8.46 10.09 -21.22
N HIS A 208 8.60 11.41 -21.16
CA HIS A 208 9.61 12.16 -21.88
C HIS A 208 10.15 13.30 -21.02
N GLY A 209 11.27 13.88 -21.45
CA GLY A 209 11.77 15.10 -20.83
C GLY A 209 11.09 16.33 -21.44
N ALA A 210 10.93 17.39 -20.65
CA ALA A 210 10.40 18.66 -21.14
C ALA A 210 11.10 19.85 -20.47
N SER A 211 11.33 20.92 -21.23
CA SER A 211 11.92 22.18 -20.71
C SER A 211 10.99 22.93 -19.76
N TYR A 212 9.69 22.62 -19.80
CA TYR A 212 8.68 23.17 -18.91
C TYR A 212 8.57 22.42 -17.56
N VAL A 213 9.44 21.43 -17.32
CA VAL A 213 9.55 20.72 -16.04
C VAL A 213 10.94 20.97 -15.46
N GLN A 214 11.00 21.33 -14.18
CA GLN A 214 12.20 21.64 -13.43
C GLN A 214 12.15 20.91 -12.08
N GLU A 215 13.28 20.33 -11.64
CA GLU A 215 13.46 19.79 -10.28
C GLU A 215 13.59 20.92 -9.22
N LYS A 216 12.55 21.76 -9.15
CA LYS A 216 12.43 22.94 -8.28
C LYS A 216 10.98 23.10 -7.85
N SER A 217 10.78 23.76 -6.70
CA SER A 217 9.45 24.01 -6.13
C SER A 217 8.68 25.12 -6.87
N VAL A 218 8.30 24.86 -8.11
CA VAL A 218 7.54 25.76 -9.00
C VAL A 218 6.40 25.01 -9.67
N ILE A 219 5.33 25.69 -10.10
CA ILE A 219 4.29 25.02 -10.89
C ILE A 219 4.94 24.56 -12.18
N GLN A 220 4.90 23.25 -12.42
CA GLN A 220 5.42 22.66 -13.64
C GLN A 220 4.47 22.98 -14.78
N GLY A 221 4.99 23.09 -16.00
CA GLY A 221 4.16 23.16 -17.19
C GLY A 221 3.29 21.90 -17.36
N ARG A 222 2.43 21.93 -18.37
CA ARG A 222 1.44 20.88 -18.64
C ARG A 222 1.69 20.28 -20.01
N SER A 223 1.55 18.96 -20.12
CA SER A 223 1.65 18.20 -21.37
C SER A 223 0.27 18.00 -22.01
N TRP A 224 0.16 17.14 -23.02
CA TRP A 224 -1.15 16.65 -23.52
C TRP A 224 -1.59 15.31 -22.90
N GLY A 225 -1.06 15.00 -21.72
CA GLY A 225 -1.45 13.82 -20.93
C GLY A 225 -0.25 12.98 -20.48
N CYS A 226 0.88 13.13 -21.16
CA CYS A 226 2.16 12.50 -20.85
C CYS A 226 2.70 12.91 -19.47
N PRO A 227 3.19 11.96 -18.64
CA PRO A 227 4.02 12.29 -17.49
C PRO A 227 5.40 12.80 -17.95
N ALA A 228 5.53 14.12 -18.15
CA ALA A 228 6.80 14.73 -18.53
C ALA A 228 7.66 15.03 -17.30
N VAL A 229 8.96 14.79 -17.40
CA VAL A 229 9.96 15.00 -16.34
C VAL A 229 10.98 16.07 -16.75
N ASP A 230 11.80 16.55 -15.81
CA ASP A 230 12.88 17.47 -16.11
C ASP A 230 13.89 16.83 -17.08
N MET A 231 14.29 17.59 -18.11
CA MET A 231 15.25 17.16 -19.13
C MET A 231 16.57 16.64 -18.56
N SER A 232 17.06 17.21 -17.47
CA SER A 232 18.33 16.86 -16.83
C SER A 232 18.35 15.44 -16.25
N ILE A 233 17.20 14.93 -15.81
CA ILE A 233 17.06 13.59 -15.19
C ILE A 233 16.37 12.57 -16.12
N ARG A 234 15.85 13.00 -17.28
CA ARG A 234 15.13 12.17 -18.25
C ARG A 234 15.78 10.80 -18.50
N THR A 235 17.08 10.80 -18.80
CA THR A 235 17.80 9.56 -19.13
C THR A 235 17.90 8.61 -17.93
N GLN A 236 18.06 9.15 -16.72
CA GLN A 236 18.11 8.35 -15.49
C GLN A 236 16.73 7.74 -15.20
N VAL A 237 15.66 8.52 -15.30
CA VAL A 237 14.27 8.04 -15.15
C VAL A 237 13.97 6.93 -16.15
N ILE A 238 14.24 7.16 -17.44
CA ILE A 238 13.96 6.17 -18.48
C ILE A 238 14.79 4.91 -18.26
N ASN A 239 16.05 5.01 -17.85
CA ASN A 239 16.89 3.83 -17.60
C ASN A 239 16.41 3.01 -16.39
N ALA A 240 15.94 3.66 -15.32
CA ALA A 240 15.35 2.95 -14.18
C ALA A 240 14.08 2.21 -14.61
N LEU A 241 13.23 2.85 -15.41
CA LEU A 241 11.87 2.35 -15.66
C LEU A 241 11.74 1.51 -16.94
N LYS A 242 12.65 1.59 -17.92
CA LYS A 242 12.49 0.89 -19.20
C LYS A 242 12.39 -0.63 -19.05
N GLY A 243 11.75 -1.27 -20.03
CA GLY A 243 11.73 -2.73 -20.12
C GLY A 243 10.73 -3.42 -19.21
N GLY A 244 9.57 -2.82 -18.93
CA GLY A 244 8.46 -3.52 -18.26
C GLY A 244 8.37 -3.30 -16.75
N SER A 245 8.57 -2.08 -16.27
CA SER A 245 8.35 -1.67 -14.87
C SER A 245 6.91 -1.21 -14.66
N LEU A 246 6.41 -1.34 -13.43
CA LEU A 246 5.10 -0.86 -13.02
C LEU A 246 5.12 0.64 -12.67
N ILE A 247 4.14 1.39 -13.16
CA ILE A 247 3.80 2.74 -12.67
C ILE A 247 2.34 2.74 -12.21
N TYR A 248 2.07 3.25 -11.01
CA TYR A 248 0.73 3.46 -10.50
C TYR A 248 0.42 4.96 -10.39
N ALA A 249 -0.49 5.47 -11.23
CA ALA A 249 -0.95 6.85 -11.19
C ALA A 249 -2.27 6.97 -10.42
N VAL A 250 -2.31 7.79 -9.38
CA VAL A 250 -3.40 7.78 -8.39
C VAL A 250 -3.77 9.18 -7.90
N LEU A 251 -4.97 9.29 -7.33
CA LEU A 251 -5.38 10.39 -6.45
C LEU A 251 -5.45 9.86 -5.02
N ASP A 252 -4.40 10.11 -4.23
CA ASP A 252 -4.36 9.71 -2.83
C ASP A 252 -4.18 10.93 -1.93
N LYS A 253 -5.23 11.30 -1.20
CA LYS A 253 -5.19 12.40 -0.22
C LYS A 253 -4.59 11.96 1.13
N GLY A 254 -4.12 10.72 1.25
CA GLY A 254 -3.48 10.15 2.45
C GLY A 254 -2.28 10.97 2.91
N GLY A 255 -2.41 11.56 4.09
CA GLY A 255 -1.56 12.66 4.57
C GLY A 255 -0.18 12.27 5.09
N THR A 256 0.82 13.02 4.65
CA THR A 256 1.96 13.42 5.48
C THR A 256 1.69 14.85 5.97
N GLY A 257 1.13 14.99 7.16
CA GLY A 257 0.84 16.30 7.80
C GLY A 257 -0.61 16.43 8.26
N LEU A 258 -0.80 16.51 9.58
CA LEU A 258 -2.06 16.91 10.22
C LEU A 258 -2.55 18.26 9.66
N PRO A 259 -3.82 18.40 9.24
CA PRO A 259 -4.45 19.71 9.16
C PRO A 259 -4.72 20.21 10.59
N LYS A 260 -4.29 21.45 10.84
CA LYS A 260 -4.61 22.26 12.01
C LYS A 260 -6.13 22.28 12.27
N PRO A 261 -6.62 22.14 13.52
CA PRO A 261 -8.04 22.27 13.83
C PRO A 261 -8.56 23.65 13.46
N THR A 262 -9.63 23.71 12.68
CA THR A 262 -10.43 24.91 12.49
C THR A 262 -11.27 25.14 13.77
N GLU A 263 -11.29 26.38 14.25
CA GLU A 263 -12.08 26.83 15.41
C GLU A 263 -13.60 26.56 15.26
N PRO A 264 -14.33 26.47 16.38
CA PRO A 264 -15.65 25.86 16.45
C PRO A 264 -16.76 26.78 15.97
N THR A 265 -17.68 26.22 15.19
CA THR A 265 -19.01 26.81 14.99
C THR A 265 -19.95 26.37 16.11
N GLN A 266 -20.65 27.35 16.68
CA GLN A 266 -21.55 27.29 17.83
C GLN A 266 -22.73 26.31 17.65
N PRO A 267 -23.22 25.65 18.73
CA PRO A 267 -24.19 24.56 18.62
C PRO A 267 -25.63 25.05 18.39
N THR A 268 -26.37 24.31 17.56
CA THR A 268 -27.84 24.34 17.47
C THR A 268 -28.40 23.20 18.33
N PRO A 269 -29.49 23.39 19.10
CA PRO A 269 -29.94 22.40 20.08
C PRO A 269 -30.59 21.16 19.43
N THR A 270 -30.20 20.00 19.97
CA THR A 270 -30.74 18.66 19.68
C THR A 270 -32.10 18.44 20.34
N PRO A 271 -33.11 17.85 19.67
CA PRO A 271 -34.27 17.28 20.35
C PRO A 271 -34.00 15.86 20.88
N THR A 272 -34.56 15.59 22.06
CA THR A 272 -34.51 14.39 22.90
C THR A 272 -34.75 13.04 22.18
N PRO A 273 -34.05 11.94 22.56
CA PRO A 273 -34.24 10.63 21.94
C PRO A 273 -35.48 9.89 22.45
N SER A 274 -36.15 9.19 21.52
CA SER A 274 -37.18 8.17 21.78
C SER A 274 -36.51 6.78 21.88
N PRO A 275 -36.98 5.85 22.72
CA PRO A 275 -36.32 4.56 22.92
C PRO A 275 -36.47 3.61 21.72
N GLU A 276 -35.33 3.08 21.26
CA GLU A 276 -35.22 2.08 20.20
C GLU A 276 -35.52 0.66 20.75
N PRO A 277 -36.31 -0.19 20.05
CA PRO A 277 -36.61 -1.55 20.49
C PRO A 277 -35.45 -2.53 20.23
N SER A 278 -35.39 -3.58 21.05
CA SER A 278 -34.36 -4.63 21.05
C SER A 278 -34.27 -5.42 19.73
N PRO A 279 -33.09 -5.94 19.35
CA PRO A 279 -32.88 -6.61 18.06
C PRO A 279 -33.48 -8.03 18.04
N VAL A 280 -34.19 -8.33 16.96
CA VAL A 280 -34.66 -9.68 16.58
C VAL A 280 -33.49 -10.49 16.01
N PRO A 281 -33.36 -11.80 16.30
CA PRO A 281 -32.29 -12.63 15.73
C PRO A 281 -32.47 -12.80 14.20
N SER A 282 -31.42 -12.47 13.45
CA SER A 282 -31.38 -12.66 11.99
C SER A 282 -31.01 -14.11 11.62
N PRO A 283 -31.64 -14.70 10.59
CA PRO A 283 -31.42 -16.10 10.20
C PRO A 283 -30.05 -16.33 9.51
N SER A 284 -29.55 -17.56 9.64
CA SER A 284 -28.30 -18.03 8.99
C SER A 284 -28.34 -17.85 7.46
N PRO A 285 -27.31 -17.25 6.85
CA PRO A 285 -27.20 -17.19 5.39
C PRO A 285 -26.63 -18.49 4.81
N THR A 286 -27.38 -19.05 3.87
CA THR A 286 -26.95 -20.08 2.89
C THR A 286 -26.20 -19.40 1.73
N PRO A 287 -25.24 -20.07 1.07
CA PRO A 287 -24.06 -19.39 0.52
C PRO A 287 -24.26 -18.83 -0.88
N GLY A 288 -23.81 -17.58 -1.06
CA GLY A 288 -23.56 -16.94 -2.33
C GLY A 288 -22.30 -16.09 -2.22
N ASP A 289 -21.38 -16.26 -3.18
CA ASP A 289 -20.13 -15.50 -3.40
C ASP A 289 -18.97 -15.67 -2.39
N GLY A 290 -18.36 -16.86 -2.42
CA GLY A 290 -16.92 -17.02 -2.74
C GLY A 290 -15.81 -16.56 -1.80
N SER A 291 -16.00 -15.60 -0.89
CA SER A 291 -14.96 -15.17 0.04
C SER A 291 -15.22 -15.71 1.45
N TYR A 292 -14.32 -16.57 1.95
CA TYR A 292 -14.44 -17.08 3.31
C TYR A 292 -14.20 -15.94 4.32
N VAL A 293 -15.18 -15.69 5.16
CA VAL A 293 -15.05 -14.79 6.32
C VAL A 293 -14.56 -15.60 7.51
N MET A 294 -13.33 -15.32 7.96
CA MET A 294 -12.75 -15.94 9.15
C MET A 294 -13.55 -15.55 10.40
N ALA A 295 -13.89 -16.54 11.23
CA ALA A 295 -14.46 -16.25 12.54
C ALA A 295 -13.40 -15.55 13.40
N PRO A 296 -13.76 -14.45 14.10
CA PRO A 296 -12.82 -13.70 14.92
C PRO A 296 -12.09 -14.59 15.91
N LEU A 297 -10.77 -14.43 15.99
CA LEU A 297 -9.95 -15.14 16.97
C LEU A 297 -10.01 -14.43 18.32
N SER A 298 -9.73 -15.15 19.40
CA SER A 298 -9.83 -14.62 20.78
C SER A 298 -8.91 -13.44 21.11
N TRP A 299 -8.00 -13.06 20.21
CA TRP A 299 -7.14 -11.88 20.35
C TRP A 299 -7.55 -10.70 19.44
N ASP A 300 -8.58 -10.88 18.60
CA ASP A 300 -9.10 -9.88 17.66
C ASP A 300 -10.00 -8.89 18.41
N THR A 301 -9.38 -8.06 19.25
CA THR A 301 -10.09 -7.06 20.04
C THR A 301 -9.92 -5.67 19.42
N THR A 302 -10.87 -4.78 19.68
CA THR A 302 -10.80 -3.38 19.25
C THR A 302 -9.62 -2.62 19.86
N ALA A 303 -9.16 -3.05 21.04
CA ALA A 303 -7.98 -2.48 21.70
C ALA A 303 -6.65 -2.81 20.99
N HIS A 304 -6.64 -3.88 20.18
CA HIS A 304 -5.45 -4.37 19.49
C HIS A 304 -5.77 -4.72 18.03
N PRO A 305 -6.13 -3.71 17.20
CA PRO A 305 -6.54 -3.94 15.82
C PRO A 305 -5.45 -4.58 14.96
N GLU A 306 -4.17 -4.42 15.33
CA GLU A 306 -3.03 -5.04 14.67
C GLU A 306 -3.07 -6.57 14.70
N ARG A 307 -3.72 -7.18 15.71
CA ARG A 307 -3.76 -8.64 15.87
C ARG A 307 -4.64 -9.32 14.84
N LYS A 308 -5.61 -8.58 14.28
CA LYS A 308 -6.41 -9.05 13.15
C LYS A 308 -5.53 -9.38 11.94
N ALA A 309 -4.40 -8.67 11.78
CA ALA A 309 -3.43 -8.97 10.75
C ALA A 309 -2.70 -10.29 11.02
N TRP A 310 -2.38 -10.56 12.28
CA TRP A 310 -1.76 -11.83 12.68
C TRP A 310 -2.73 -13.01 12.54
N SER A 311 -4.03 -12.82 12.81
CA SER A 311 -5.08 -13.81 12.56
C SER A 311 -5.12 -14.25 11.10
N LYS A 312 -5.15 -13.26 10.21
CA LYS A 312 -5.11 -13.50 8.76
C LYS A 312 -3.81 -14.18 8.39
N TYR A 313 -2.68 -13.71 8.91
CA TYR A 313 -1.39 -14.31 8.64
C TYR A 313 -1.36 -15.81 8.96
N LEU A 314 -1.85 -16.19 10.14
CA LEU A 314 -2.00 -17.58 10.55
C LEU A 314 -2.89 -18.36 9.59
N GLN A 315 -4.06 -17.83 9.24
CA GLN A 315 -5.02 -18.49 8.35
C GLN A 315 -4.32 -19.01 7.10
N THR A 316 -3.51 -18.19 6.44
CA THR A 316 -2.92 -18.62 5.17
C THR A 316 -1.57 -19.27 5.29
N LEU A 317 -0.81 -18.95 6.33
CA LEU A 317 0.32 -19.76 6.69
C LEU A 317 -0.12 -21.24 6.82
N ILE A 318 -1.32 -21.49 7.36
CA ILE A 318 -1.92 -22.81 7.48
C ILE A 318 -2.57 -23.31 6.19
N THR A 319 -3.29 -22.49 5.41
CA THR A 319 -3.89 -22.98 4.14
C THR A 319 -2.89 -23.14 2.99
N GLY A 320 -1.77 -22.42 3.05
CA GLY A 320 -0.69 -22.46 2.07
C GLY A 320 0.46 -23.36 2.51
N GLU A 321 1.51 -22.75 3.08
CA GLU A 321 2.80 -23.39 3.36
C GLU A 321 2.67 -24.62 4.28
N TRP A 322 1.82 -24.54 5.31
CA TRP A 322 1.63 -25.60 6.30
C TRP A 322 0.29 -26.32 6.17
N SER A 323 -0.23 -26.43 4.95
CA SER A 323 -1.49 -27.14 4.61
C SER A 323 -1.53 -28.60 5.09
N SER A 324 -0.40 -29.21 5.40
CA SER A 324 -0.34 -30.52 6.08
C SER A 324 -1.12 -30.56 7.40
N LEU A 325 -1.21 -29.44 8.12
CA LEU A 325 -1.97 -29.33 9.37
C LEU A 325 -3.48 -29.54 9.15
N LEU A 326 -4.01 -29.24 7.97
CA LEU A 326 -5.44 -29.36 7.66
C LEU A 326 -5.96 -30.80 7.69
N LYS A 327 -5.07 -31.79 7.65
CA LYS A 327 -5.42 -33.20 7.90
C LYS A 327 -5.92 -33.44 9.33
N GLY A 328 -5.61 -32.52 10.24
CA GLY A 328 -5.90 -32.63 11.66
C GLY A 328 -4.86 -33.46 12.40
N ALA A 329 -5.17 -33.77 13.65
CA ALA A 329 -4.40 -34.63 14.54
C ALA A 329 -5.37 -35.61 15.21
N SER A 330 -4.87 -36.71 15.76
CA SER A 330 -5.70 -37.73 16.42
C SER A 330 -6.53 -37.18 17.60
N ASP A 331 -6.02 -36.15 18.28
CA ASP A 331 -6.69 -35.48 19.40
C ASP A 331 -7.44 -34.20 18.99
N MET A 332 -7.50 -33.85 17.71
CA MET A 332 -8.13 -32.61 17.23
C MET A 332 -9.61 -32.50 17.61
N GLY A 333 -10.34 -33.62 17.66
CA GLY A 333 -11.74 -33.65 18.13
C GLY A 333 -11.91 -33.15 19.56
N GLN A 334 -10.85 -33.20 20.38
CA GLN A 334 -10.87 -32.64 21.74
C GLN A 334 -10.76 -31.11 21.75
N PHE A 335 -10.29 -30.49 20.67
CA PHE A 335 -10.20 -29.04 20.49
C PHE A 335 -11.38 -28.52 19.67
N CYS A 336 -11.82 -29.27 18.66
CA CYS A 336 -12.98 -28.95 17.84
C CYS A 336 -13.72 -30.24 17.48
N PRO A 337 -14.81 -30.60 18.19
CA PRO A 337 -15.57 -31.84 17.97
C PRO A 337 -16.02 -32.07 16.52
N LYS A 338 -16.37 -30.99 15.81
CA LYS A 338 -16.83 -31.03 14.41
C LYS A 338 -15.71 -30.93 13.37
N TYR A 339 -14.43 -31.01 13.76
CA TYR A 339 -13.29 -30.76 12.87
C TYR A 339 -13.34 -31.53 11.55
N SER A 340 -13.76 -32.80 11.58
CA SER A 340 -13.79 -33.67 10.39
C SER A 340 -14.77 -33.19 9.32
N SER A 341 -15.86 -32.50 9.69
CA SER A 341 -16.87 -31.98 8.75
C SER A 341 -16.57 -30.56 8.26
N LEU A 342 -15.56 -29.90 8.81
CA LEU A 342 -15.18 -28.54 8.43
C LEU A 342 -14.51 -28.48 7.06
N ASN A 343 -14.76 -27.39 6.33
CA ASN A 343 -14.03 -27.08 5.11
C ASN A 343 -12.58 -26.61 5.42
N THR A 344 -11.73 -26.53 4.39
CA THR A 344 -10.33 -26.11 4.47
C THR A 344 -10.13 -24.83 5.28
N ASN A 345 -10.97 -23.82 5.03
CA ASN A 345 -10.82 -22.53 5.67
C ASN A 345 -11.22 -22.55 7.15
N GLN A 346 -12.31 -23.23 7.48
CA GLN A 346 -12.71 -23.45 8.87
C GLN A 346 -11.67 -24.26 9.64
N LYS A 347 -11.08 -25.29 9.02
CA LYS A 347 -9.98 -26.08 9.62
C LYS A 347 -8.74 -25.23 9.91
N ALA A 348 -8.37 -24.34 9.00
CA ALA A 348 -7.29 -23.37 9.25
C ALA A 348 -7.65 -22.41 10.39
N ASN A 349 -8.91 -21.96 10.48
CA ASN A 349 -9.36 -21.08 11.55
C ASN A 349 -9.29 -21.75 12.93
N VAL A 350 -9.56 -23.07 13.02
CA VAL A 350 -9.34 -23.88 14.24
C VAL A 350 -7.86 -23.86 14.64
N TRP A 351 -6.96 -24.14 13.70
CA TRP A 351 -5.52 -24.12 13.97
C TRP A 351 -5.03 -22.72 14.35
N ALA A 352 -5.51 -21.68 13.68
CA ALA A 352 -5.18 -20.31 14.02
C ALA A 352 -5.63 -19.98 15.45
N GLN A 353 -6.85 -20.34 15.84
CA GLN A 353 -7.34 -20.19 17.22
C GLN A 353 -6.51 -20.98 18.24
N LEU A 354 -5.96 -22.14 17.86
CA LEU A 354 -5.04 -22.89 18.73
C LEU A 354 -3.74 -22.11 18.96
N PHE A 355 -3.10 -21.57 17.92
CA PHE A 355 -1.88 -20.75 18.08
C PHE A 355 -2.14 -19.47 18.88
N VAL A 356 -3.30 -18.84 18.68
CA VAL A 356 -3.72 -17.70 19.51
C VAL A 356 -3.87 -18.14 20.96
N ALA A 357 -4.58 -19.23 21.23
CA ALA A 357 -4.73 -19.73 22.60
C ALA A 357 -3.38 -20.07 23.25
N MET A 358 -2.41 -20.60 22.50
CA MET A 358 -1.04 -20.79 22.97
C MET A 358 -0.36 -19.46 23.31
N ALA A 359 -0.37 -18.48 22.38
CA ALA A 359 0.24 -17.17 22.59
C ALA A 359 -0.33 -16.43 23.81
N ARG A 360 -1.60 -16.65 24.17
CA ARG A 360 -2.20 -16.12 25.41
C ARG A 360 -1.42 -16.57 26.64
N TYR A 361 -1.06 -17.84 26.69
CA TYR A 361 -0.44 -18.44 27.86
C TYR A 361 1.09 -18.40 27.83
N GLU A 362 1.68 -18.30 26.64
CA GLU A 362 3.13 -18.16 26.46
C GLU A 362 3.60 -16.71 26.69
N SER A 363 2.86 -15.72 26.20
CA SER A 363 3.34 -14.32 26.17
C SER A 363 2.30 -13.28 26.56
N ALA A 364 1.08 -13.68 26.93
CA ALA A 364 -0.06 -12.77 27.05
C ALA A 364 -0.28 -11.91 25.79
N TYR A 365 -0.02 -12.51 24.61
CA TYR A 365 -0.06 -11.84 23.30
C TYR A 365 0.98 -10.71 23.12
N ASN A 366 2.03 -10.66 23.95
CA ASN A 366 3.08 -9.65 23.85
C ASN A 366 4.23 -10.15 22.97
N PRO A 367 4.44 -9.59 21.76
CA PRO A 367 5.54 -10.00 20.88
C PRO A 367 6.92 -9.60 21.41
N LEU A 368 7.01 -8.75 22.44
CA LEU A 368 8.26 -8.36 23.08
C LEU A 368 8.54 -9.16 24.36
N SER A 369 7.70 -10.17 24.66
CA SER A 369 7.90 -11.03 25.83
C SER A 369 9.22 -11.79 25.75
N ARG A 370 9.94 -11.86 26.86
CA ARG A 370 11.24 -12.52 26.96
C ARG A 370 11.40 -13.17 28.33
N MET A 371 11.72 -14.46 28.34
CA MET A 371 11.97 -15.23 29.56
C MET A 371 13.33 -15.92 29.51
N HIS A 372 14.06 -15.87 30.62
CA HIS A 372 15.32 -16.61 30.78
C HIS A 372 15.06 -18.07 31.16
N GLU A 373 15.54 -19.01 30.35
CA GLU A 373 15.40 -20.44 30.59
C GLU A 373 16.56 -20.96 31.44
N THR A 374 16.42 -20.89 32.76
CA THR A 374 17.49 -21.19 33.73
C THR A 374 17.99 -22.64 33.70
N THR A 375 17.23 -23.55 33.08
CA THR A 375 17.54 -24.99 33.03
C THR A 375 18.09 -25.45 31.68
N MET A 376 18.10 -24.58 30.66
CA MET A 376 18.47 -24.95 29.28
C MET A 376 19.92 -24.60 28.91
N GLY A 377 20.66 -23.95 29.81
CA GLY A 377 22.08 -23.64 29.60
C GLY A 377 22.32 -22.56 28.54
N THR A 378 23.25 -22.82 27.61
CA THR A 378 23.70 -21.85 26.59
C THR A 378 23.08 -22.15 25.22
N ASP A 379 22.50 -21.13 24.60
CA ASP A 379 21.97 -21.18 23.25
C ASP A 379 23.12 -21.28 22.23
N ASN A 380 23.09 -22.33 21.40
CA ASN A 380 24.16 -22.63 20.45
C ASN A 380 24.30 -21.62 19.31
N VAL A 381 23.28 -20.80 19.04
CA VAL A 381 23.30 -19.77 18.01
C VAL A 381 23.79 -18.45 18.59
N THR A 382 23.25 -18.05 19.75
CA THR A 382 23.61 -16.77 20.36
C THR A 382 24.89 -16.80 21.17
N LYS A 383 25.31 -17.99 21.62
CA LYS A 383 26.37 -18.23 22.60
C LYS A 383 26.12 -17.55 23.96
N LYS A 384 24.85 -17.25 24.27
CA LYS A 384 24.38 -16.65 25.52
C LYS A 384 23.43 -17.63 26.23
N PRO A 385 23.03 -17.40 27.50
CA PRO A 385 21.99 -18.20 28.12
C PRO A 385 20.73 -18.27 27.25
N VAL A 386 20.01 -19.39 27.27
CA VAL A 386 18.80 -19.56 26.46
C VAL A 386 17.71 -18.61 26.94
N TYR A 387 17.10 -17.89 26.00
CA TYR A 387 15.92 -17.07 26.24
C TYR A 387 14.79 -17.51 25.30
N SER A 388 13.60 -17.61 25.88
CA SER A 388 12.34 -17.76 25.17
C SER A 388 11.77 -16.38 24.85
N GLU A 389 11.46 -16.12 23.59
CA GLU A 389 11.18 -14.79 23.06
C GLU A 389 9.96 -14.79 22.12
N GLY A 390 9.20 -13.69 22.16
CA GLY A 390 8.08 -13.44 21.27
C GLY A 390 6.77 -14.15 21.63
N LEU A 391 5.83 -14.12 20.69
CA LEU A 391 4.44 -14.56 20.89
C LEU A 391 4.33 -16.01 21.36
N LEU A 392 5.13 -16.90 20.77
CA LEU A 392 5.14 -18.33 21.04
C LEU A 392 6.34 -18.79 21.88
N GLN A 393 7.06 -17.84 22.52
CA GLN A 393 8.19 -18.10 23.42
C GLN A 393 9.24 -19.05 22.78
N LEU A 394 9.76 -18.64 21.62
CA LEU A 394 10.72 -19.40 20.82
C LEU A 394 12.17 -18.94 21.09
N SER A 395 13.16 -19.66 20.60
CA SER A 395 14.58 -19.40 20.87
C SER A 395 15.42 -19.37 19.58
N TYR A 396 16.56 -18.68 19.58
CA TYR A 396 17.41 -18.63 18.38
C TYR A 396 17.97 -20.00 18.01
N GLN A 397 18.24 -20.85 19.00
CA GLN A 397 18.67 -22.23 18.79
C GLN A 397 17.69 -23.05 17.94
N ASP A 398 16.42 -22.66 17.80
CA ASP A 398 15.45 -23.34 16.93
C ASP A 398 15.85 -23.32 15.45
N THR A 399 16.60 -22.31 15.03
CA THR A 399 17.11 -22.18 13.67
C THR A 399 18.07 -23.32 13.28
N GLN A 400 18.67 -24.00 14.25
CA GLN A 400 19.58 -25.12 14.00
C GLN A 400 18.89 -26.32 13.33
N TRP A 401 17.62 -26.58 13.70
CA TRP A 401 16.91 -27.79 13.27
C TRP A 401 15.65 -27.49 12.46
N ASN A 402 15.28 -26.21 12.37
CA ASN A 402 14.08 -25.73 11.70
C ASN A 402 14.47 -24.63 10.71
N LYS A 403 14.88 -25.03 9.49
CA LYS A 403 15.37 -24.11 8.43
C LYS A 403 14.34 -23.06 7.97
N TRP A 404 13.07 -23.27 8.31
CA TRP A 404 11.99 -22.32 8.07
C TRP A 404 12.00 -21.16 9.08
N CYS A 405 12.53 -21.34 10.29
CA CYS A 405 12.65 -20.28 11.27
C CYS A 405 13.67 -19.24 10.79
N LYS A 406 13.21 -18.00 10.54
CA LYS A 406 14.03 -16.91 9.97
C LYS A 406 14.58 -15.95 11.03
N PHE A 407 14.88 -16.45 12.22
CA PHE A 407 15.58 -15.64 13.24
C PHE A 407 17.03 -15.41 12.80
N ASP A 408 17.45 -14.15 12.78
CA ASP A 408 18.76 -13.72 12.32
C ASP A 408 19.54 -13.09 13.48
N TRP A 409 20.27 -13.93 14.21
CA TRP A 409 21.07 -13.46 15.33
C TRP A 409 22.16 -12.47 14.91
N ALA A 410 22.68 -12.57 13.68
CA ALA A 410 23.71 -11.65 13.21
C ALA A 410 23.21 -10.20 13.13
N LYS A 411 21.93 -10.02 12.74
CA LYS A 411 21.23 -8.73 12.76
C LYS A 411 20.79 -8.32 14.17
N ASP A 412 20.36 -9.29 14.97
CA ASP A 412 19.69 -8.99 16.24
C ASP A 412 20.66 -8.75 17.41
N LYS A 413 21.89 -9.25 17.33
CA LYS A 413 22.85 -9.26 18.45
C LYS A 413 23.24 -7.89 19.01
N SER A 414 23.13 -6.83 18.20
CA SER A 414 23.44 -5.44 18.61
C SER A 414 22.21 -4.65 19.05
N LEU A 415 21.01 -5.24 18.95
CA LEU A 415 19.77 -4.60 19.37
C LEU A 415 19.52 -4.85 20.86
N SER A 416 18.79 -3.93 21.51
CA SER A 416 18.35 -4.14 22.89
C SER A 416 17.43 -5.37 22.98
N SER A 417 17.41 -6.03 24.15
CA SER A 417 16.67 -7.28 24.34
C SER A 417 15.16 -7.17 24.13
N THR A 418 14.60 -5.96 24.17
CA THR A 418 13.19 -5.63 23.96
C THR A 418 12.93 -4.89 22.65
N SER A 419 13.93 -4.78 21.77
CA SER A 419 13.79 -4.07 20.51
C SER A 419 12.83 -4.80 19.57
N SER A 420 11.73 -4.14 19.20
CA SER A 420 10.79 -4.66 18.20
C SER A 420 11.40 -4.88 16.81
N LYS A 421 12.63 -4.42 16.57
CA LYS A 421 13.37 -4.65 15.32
C LYS A 421 14.05 -6.02 15.26
N LYS A 422 14.10 -6.75 16.38
CA LYS A 422 14.67 -8.10 16.40
C LYS A 422 13.79 -9.04 15.58
N THR A 423 14.38 -9.80 14.68
CA THR A 423 13.67 -10.79 13.86
C THR A 423 12.92 -11.84 14.70
N ILE A 424 13.42 -12.23 15.88
CA ILE A 424 12.70 -13.17 16.77
C ILE A 424 11.47 -12.57 17.45
N LEU A 425 11.44 -11.24 17.62
CA LEU A 425 10.33 -10.49 18.23
C LEU A 425 9.35 -9.96 17.18
N ASP A 426 9.65 -10.11 15.89
CA ASP A 426 8.69 -9.89 14.82
C ASP A 426 7.58 -10.95 14.93
N PRO A 427 6.31 -10.55 15.09
CA PRO A 427 5.20 -11.48 15.31
C PRO A 427 5.01 -12.44 14.13
N TYR A 428 5.29 -12.02 12.90
CA TYR A 428 5.10 -12.87 11.72
C TYR A 428 6.20 -13.92 11.62
N ILE A 429 7.47 -13.55 11.85
CA ILE A 429 8.58 -14.50 11.87
C ILE A 429 8.43 -15.50 13.03
N ASN A 430 7.98 -15.01 14.20
CA ASN A 430 7.75 -15.86 15.37
C ASN A 430 6.61 -16.87 15.12
N LEU A 431 5.47 -16.41 14.58
CA LEU A 431 4.36 -17.28 14.21
C LEU A 431 4.75 -18.27 13.11
N HIS A 432 5.48 -17.83 12.08
CA HIS A 432 5.99 -18.71 11.00
C HIS A 432 6.80 -19.89 11.54
N CYS A 433 7.78 -19.59 12.39
CA CYS A 433 8.61 -20.60 13.03
C CYS A 433 7.78 -21.57 13.88
N GLY A 434 6.88 -21.04 14.72
CA GLY A 434 6.04 -21.84 15.60
C GLY A 434 5.06 -22.74 14.87
N VAL A 435 4.39 -22.26 13.81
CA VAL A 435 3.49 -23.11 13.01
C VAL A 435 4.26 -24.26 12.37
N GLY A 436 5.46 -24.00 11.83
CA GLY A 436 6.29 -25.07 11.26
C GLY A 436 6.78 -26.08 12.30
N ILE A 437 7.12 -25.65 13.52
CA ILE A 437 7.45 -26.55 14.63
C ILE A 437 6.25 -27.45 14.98
N MET A 438 5.05 -26.88 15.07
CA MET A 438 3.83 -27.66 15.29
C MET A 438 3.56 -28.64 14.14
N ALA A 439 3.69 -28.22 12.89
CA ALA A 439 3.52 -29.09 11.72
C ALA A 439 4.49 -30.28 11.75
N LYS A 440 5.76 -30.05 12.13
CA LYS A 440 6.75 -31.11 12.35
C LYS A 440 6.31 -32.06 13.46
N GLN A 441 5.77 -31.54 14.56
CA GLN A 441 5.25 -32.37 15.66
C GLN A 441 4.07 -33.24 15.19
N ILE A 442 3.09 -32.65 14.50
CA ILE A 442 1.93 -33.39 13.98
C ILE A 442 2.37 -34.46 12.99
N LYS A 443 3.34 -34.17 12.12
CA LYS A 443 3.92 -35.16 11.21
C LYS A 443 4.54 -36.35 11.95
N ASN A 444 5.22 -36.10 13.07
CA ASN A 444 5.97 -37.14 13.80
C ASN A 444 5.10 -37.94 14.78
N TYR A 445 4.12 -37.31 15.41
CA TYR A 445 3.37 -37.90 16.53
C TYR A 445 1.86 -37.97 16.29
N ASN A 446 1.34 -37.30 15.25
CA ASN A 446 -0.08 -37.22 14.93
C ASN A 446 -0.96 -36.79 16.12
N THR A 447 -0.43 -35.96 17.02
CA THR A 447 -1.15 -35.46 18.20
C THR A 447 -0.63 -34.08 18.60
N ILE A 448 -1.54 -33.21 19.03
CA ILE A 448 -1.23 -31.85 19.50
C ILE A 448 -0.62 -31.92 20.90
N ALA A 449 -1.23 -32.70 21.79
CA ALA A 449 -0.81 -32.81 23.18
C ALA A 449 0.06 -34.07 23.41
N ILE A 450 1.39 -33.89 23.43
CA ILE A 450 2.36 -34.96 23.71
C ILE A 450 2.85 -34.95 25.17
N LYS A 451 3.19 -36.12 25.71
CA LYS A 451 3.68 -36.29 27.10
C LYS A 451 5.21 -36.09 27.22
N SER A 452 5.97 -36.44 26.19
CA SER A 452 7.45 -36.42 26.16
C SER A 452 7.95 -35.66 24.94
N GLY A 453 9.09 -34.98 25.05
CA GLY A 453 9.65 -34.18 23.95
C GLY A 453 8.81 -32.96 23.58
N VAL A 454 8.03 -32.44 24.53
CA VAL A 454 7.11 -31.32 24.31
C VAL A 454 7.90 -30.04 24.12
N TYR A 455 7.62 -29.31 23.04
CA TYR A 455 8.16 -27.98 22.85
C TYR A 455 7.46 -26.98 23.77
N TRP A 456 6.14 -26.84 23.65
CA TRP A 456 5.35 -25.91 24.48
C TRP A 456 4.81 -26.56 25.74
N SER A 457 5.27 -26.07 26.90
CA SER A 457 4.83 -26.60 28.20
C SER A 457 3.32 -26.45 28.43
N VAL A 458 2.68 -25.44 27.82
CA VAL A 458 1.24 -25.21 27.92
C VAL A 458 0.40 -26.32 27.28
N LEU A 459 0.98 -27.13 26.38
CA LEU A 459 0.32 -28.27 25.73
C LEU A 459 0.67 -29.64 26.34
N LYS A 460 1.54 -29.70 27.36
CA LYS A 460 1.96 -30.97 27.98
C LYS A 460 0.89 -31.53 28.92
N PRO A 461 0.25 -32.68 28.64
CA PRO A 461 -0.70 -33.29 29.57
C PRO A 461 -0.07 -33.57 30.93
N GLY A 462 -0.73 -33.12 32.00
CA GLY A 462 -0.24 -33.30 33.38
C GLY A 462 1.01 -32.48 33.73
N GLY A 463 1.49 -31.60 32.84
CA GLY A 463 2.61 -30.72 33.13
C GLY A 463 2.25 -29.61 34.13
N LYS A 464 3.22 -29.15 34.92
CA LYS A 464 3.08 -28.05 35.90
C LYS A 464 2.49 -26.77 35.27
N TYR A 465 2.90 -26.45 34.05
CA TYR A 465 2.49 -25.23 33.34
C TYR A 465 1.41 -25.48 32.28
N ASN A 466 0.79 -26.66 32.28
CA ASN A 466 -0.19 -27.00 31.25
C ASN A 466 -1.40 -26.05 31.30
N LYS A 467 -1.95 -25.75 30.12
CA LYS A 467 -3.16 -24.95 29.92
C LYS A 467 -4.14 -25.63 28.97
N LEU A 468 -4.00 -26.95 28.79
CA LEU A 468 -4.77 -27.72 27.80
C LEU A 468 -6.28 -27.54 27.93
N THR A 469 -6.82 -27.56 29.15
CA THR A 469 -8.27 -27.38 29.35
C THR A 469 -8.72 -26.01 28.85
N SER A 470 -7.99 -24.94 29.20
CA SER A 470 -8.34 -23.58 28.79
C SER A 470 -8.12 -23.36 27.29
N ILE A 471 -7.02 -23.89 26.73
CA ILE A 471 -6.72 -23.84 25.30
C ILE A 471 -7.82 -24.57 24.51
N LYS A 472 -8.20 -25.78 24.93
CA LYS A 472 -9.32 -26.52 24.31
C LYS A 472 -10.61 -25.71 24.38
N SER A 473 -10.91 -25.08 25.52
CA SER A 473 -12.10 -24.23 25.66
C SER A 473 -12.11 -23.06 24.67
N MET A 474 -10.98 -22.37 24.51
CA MET A 474 -10.84 -21.26 23.55
C MET A 474 -10.98 -21.71 22.09
N VAL A 475 -10.52 -22.91 21.73
CA VAL A 475 -10.71 -23.44 20.37
C VAL A 475 -12.16 -23.90 20.17
N LYS A 476 -12.75 -24.56 21.15
CA LYS A 476 -14.15 -25.02 21.11
C LYS A 476 -15.15 -23.87 21.01
N SER A 477 -14.81 -22.66 21.46
CA SER A 477 -15.71 -21.52 21.39
C SER A 477 -15.95 -21.01 19.97
N LEU A 478 -15.16 -21.44 18.97
CA LEU A 478 -15.43 -21.14 17.57
C LEU A 478 -16.84 -21.65 17.19
N PRO A 479 -17.69 -20.84 16.52
CA PRO A 479 -19.10 -21.18 16.29
C PRO A 479 -19.31 -22.51 15.57
N PHE A 480 -18.42 -22.87 14.65
CA PHE A 480 -18.49 -24.11 13.88
C PHE A 480 -17.86 -25.33 14.60
N CYS A 481 -17.27 -25.14 15.78
CA CYS A 481 -16.77 -26.23 16.62
C CYS A 481 -17.77 -26.70 17.68
N GLN A 482 -18.80 -25.89 17.97
CA GLN A 482 -19.85 -26.20 18.95
C GLN A 482 -20.82 -27.25 18.44
#